data_AF-A0A3Q9IBD4-F1
#
_entry.id   AF-A0A3Q9IBD4-F1
#
_cell.length_a   1.000
_cell.length_b   1.000
_cell.length_c   1.000
_cell.angle_alpha   90.00
_cell.angle_beta   90.00
_cell.angle_gamma   90.00
#
_symmetry.space_group_name_H-M   'P 1'
#
loop_
_entity.id
_entity.type
_entity.pdbx_description
1 polymer ?
#
loop_
_entity_poly.entity_id
_entity_poly.type
_entity_poly.pdbx_seq_one_letter_code
_entity_poly.pdbx_strand_id
1 'polypeptide(L)'
;MKTILEALYRGHLHPDEAIVPSHPEYRSLSRQVSAQTEQWRNRLGEEAFRELEVYFDLCDSVDSMHVEAAFLHGFRLGANLMIEVMSKREELVPNEASGLSL
;
A
#
# COMPACT_ATOMS: atom_id res chain seq x y z
N MET A 1 -6.60 -12.50 -21.43
CA MET A 1 -6.39 -11.71 -20.19
C MET A 1 -7.71 -11.69 -19.43
N LYS A 2 -7.70 -12.00 -18.12
CA LYS A 2 -8.88 -11.77 -17.27
C LYS A 2 -8.94 -10.27 -16.97
N THR A 3 -10.13 -9.68 -16.98
CA THR A 3 -10.27 -8.26 -16.59
C THR A 3 -10.23 -8.12 -15.07
N ILE A 4 -9.95 -6.90 -14.57
CA ILE A 4 -10.01 -6.62 -13.13
C ILE A 4 -11.42 -6.88 -12.55
N LEU A 5 -12.48 -6.65 -13.34
CA LEU A 5 -13.87 -6.89 -12.94
C LEU A 5 -14.20 -8.38 -12.81
N GLU A 6 -13.70 -9.22 -13.74
CA GLU A 6 -13.85 -10.67 -13.63
C GLU A 6 -13.05 -11.24 -12.45
N ALA A 7 -11.86 -10.69 -12.19
CA ALA A 7 -11.07 -11.08 -11.03
C ALA A 7 -11.78 -10.71 -9.73
N LEU A 8 -12.38 -9.52 -9.64
CA LEU A 8 -13.20 -9.10 -8.51
C LEU A 8 -14.42 -10.02 -8.33
N TYR A 9 -15.19 -10.26 -9.39
CA TYR A 9 -16.41 -11.08 -9.33
C TYR A 9 -16.14 -12.50 -8.82
N ARG A 10 -14.97 -13.06 -9.14
CA ARG A 10 -14.57 -14.40 -8.71
C ARG A 10 -13.78 -14.42 -7.40
N GLY A 11 -13.59 -13.28 -6.74
CA GLY A 11 -12.82 -13.19 -5.50
C GLY A 11 -11.32 -13.51 -5.67
N HIS A 12 -10.73 -13.16 -6.81
CA HIS A 12 -9.30 -13.41 -7.09
C HIS A 12 -8.40 -12.20 -6.82
N LEU A 13 -8.95 -11.08 -6.33
CA LEU A 13 -8.16 -9.91 -5.98
C LEU A 13 -7.66 -10.02 -4.54
N HIS A 14 -6.37 -10.32 -4.38
CA HIS A 14 -5.66 -10.40 -3.10
C HIS A 14 -4.42 -9.49 -3.17
N PRO A 15 -4.59 -8.15 -3.14
CA PRO A 15 -3.46 -7.24 -3.27
C PRO A 15 -2.45 -7.40 -2.14
N ASP A 16 -2.91 -7.67 -0.94
CA ASP A 16 -2.13 -7.91 0.28
C ASP A 16 -1.17 -9.10 0.13
N GLU A 17 -1.60 -10.19 -0.49
CA GLU A 17 -0.73 -11.35 -0.77
C GLU A 17 0.36 -11.06 -1.80
N ALA A 18 0.10 -10.11 -2.71
CA ALA A 18 1.03 -9.73 -3.77
C ALA A 18 2.00 -8.60 -3.36
N ILE A 19 1.69 -7.85 -2.30
CA ILE A 19 2.53 -6.76 -1.81
C ILE A 19 3.74 -7.36 -1.08
N VAL A 20 4.84 -7.51 -1.81
CA VAL A 20 6.15 -7.81 -1.25
C VAL A 20 6.99 -6.54 -1.30
N PRO A 21 7.47 -6.02 -0.15
CA PRO A 21 8.37 -4.87 -0.15
C PRO A 21 9.59 -5.14 -1.04
N SER A 22 9.76 -4.31 -2.06
CA SER A 22 10.86 -4.42 -3.03
C SER A 22 12.16 -3.75 -2.55
N HIS A 23 12.09 -3.05 -1.42
CA HIS A 23 13.25 -2.35 -0.86
C HIS A 23 14.40 -3.35 -0.63
N PRO A 24 15.62 -3.12 -1.18
CA PRO A 24 16.70 -4.10 -1.14
C PRO A 24 17.06 -4.57 0.26
N GLU A 25 16.92 -3.69 1.25
CA GLU A 25 17.27 -3.97 2.64
C GLU A 25 16.17 -4.72 3.41
N TYR A 26 14.93 -4.76 2.90
CA TYR A 26 13.78 -5.30 3.63
C TYR A 26 14.08 -6.70 4.19
N ARG A 27 14.54 -7.63 3.33
CA ARG A 27 14.85 -9.00 3.76
C ARG A 27 16.01 -9.08 4.75
N SER A 28 16.99 -8.17 4.65
CA SER A 28 18.10 -8.12 5.61
C SER A 28 17.60 -7.67 6.98
N LEU A 29 16.84 -6.59 7.02
CA LEU A 29 16.26 -6.03 8.24
C LEU A 29 15.29 -7.01 8.89
N SER A 30 14.39 -7.66 8.14
CA SER A 30 13.48 -8.67 8.70
C SER A 30 14.23 -9.81 9.38
N ARG A 31 15.33 -10.31 8.77
CA ARG A 31 16.16 -11.34 9.39
C ARG A 31 16.85 -10.84 10.67
N GLN A 32 17.30 -9.59 10.68
CA GLN A 32 17.92 -8.99 11.88
C GLN A 32 16.90 -8.87 13.02
N VAL A 33 15.67 -8.45 12.73
CA VAL A 33 14.57 -8.43 13.70
C VAL A 33 14.34 -9.82 14.27
N SER A 34 14.14 -10.84 13.42
CA SER A 34 13.95 -12.22 13.89
C SER A 34 15.12 -12.73 14.75
N ALA A 35 16.36 -12.43 14.35
CA ALA A 35 17.55 -12.83 15.10
C ALA A 35 17.61 -12.16 16.48
N GLN A 36 17.25 -10.88 16.59
CA GLN A 36 17.18 -10.19 17.88
C GLN A 36 16.05 -10.72 18.77
N THR A 37 14.87 -10.98 18.20
CA THR A 37 13.76 -11.59 18.93
C THR A 37 14.14 -12.94 19.52
N GLU A 38 14.84 -13.78 18.76
CA GLU A 38 15.32 -15.07 19.26
C GLU A 38 16.39 -14.93 20.35
N GLN A 39 17.29 -13.94 20.24
CA GLN A 39 18.23 -13.64 21.32
C GLN A 39 17.51 -13.20 22.60
N TRP A 40 16.46 -12.39 22.48
CA TRP A 40 15.64 -12.01 23.63
C TRP A 40 14.91 -13.21 24.22
N ARG A 41 14.36 -14.11 23.39
CA ARG A 41 13.72 -15.35 23.85
C ARG A 41 14.65 -16.23 24.68
N ASN A 42 15.91 -16.35 24.28
CA ASN A 42 16.89 -17.17 24.98
C ASN A 42 17.44 -16.49 26.25
N ARG A 43 17.43 -15.15 26.30
CA ARG A 43 17.96 -14.38 27.45
C ARG A 43 16.91 -14.10 28.51
N LEU A 44 15.66 -13.91 28.09
CA LEU A 44 14.52 -13.63 28.95
C LEU A 44 13.85 -14.97 29.28
N GLY A 45 13.59 -15.25 30.55
CA GLY A 45 12.72 -16.38 30.89
C GLY A 45 11.34 -16.24 30.25
N GLU A 46 10.58 -17.34 30.15
CA GLU A 46 9.31 -17.39 29.41
C GLU A 46 8.30 -16.30 29.81
N GLU A 47 8.21 -15.96 31.10
CA GLU A 47 7.27 -14.96 31.59
C GLU A 47 7.59 -13.56 31.07
N ALA A 48 8.83 -13.09 31.24
CA ALA A 48 9.26 -11.79 30.72
C ALA A 48 9.22 -11.74 29.19
N PHE A 49 9.50 -12.86 28.52
CA PHE A 49 9.40 -12.91 27.07
C PHE A 49 7.95 -12.81 26.58
N ARG A 50 6.98 -13.41 27.29
CA ARG A 50 5.55 -13.25 26.97
C ARG A 50 5.08 -11.80 27.07
N GLU A 51 5.53 -11.06 28.08
CA GLU A 51 5.23 -9.62 28.18
C GLU A 51 5.78 -8.83 26.98
N LEU A 52 6.97 -9.21 26.51
CA LEU A 52 7.58 -8.61 25.33
C LEU A 52 6.84 -9.00 24.03
N GLU A 53 6.33 -10.23 23.91
CA GLU A 53 5.45 -10.64 22.79
C GLU A 53 4.19 -9.77 22.74
N VAL A 54 3.54 -9.52 23.89
CA VAL A 54 2.38 -8.61 23.96
C VAL A 54 2.75 -7.20 23.50
N TYR A 55 3.95 -6.70 23.83
CA TYR A 55 4.43 -5.42 23.32
C TYR A 55 4.60 -5.42 21.80
N PHE A 56 5.18 -6.47 21.20
CA PHE A 56 5.28 -6.59 19.75
C PHE A 56 3.92 -6.63 19.07
N ASP A 57 2.95 -7.38 19.62
CA ASP A 57 1.59 -7.44 19.09
C ASP A 57 0.92 -6.06 19.06
N LEU A 58 1.16 -5.25 20.09
CA LEU A 58 0.67 -3.87 20.15
C LEU A 58 1.35 -2.98 19.10
N CYS A 59 2.66 -3.08 18.92
CA CYS A 59 3.40 -2.37 17.88
C CYS A 59 2.88 -2.73 16.49
N ASP A 60 2.77 -4.02 16.19
CA ASP A 60 2.26 -4.53 14.90
C ASP A 60 0.82 -4.05 14.64
N SER A 61 -0.02 -4.01 15.68
CA SER A 61 -1.40 -3.50 15.57
C SER A 61 -1.44 -2.01 15.21
N VAL A 62 -0.62 -1.19 15.87
CA VAL A 62 -0.54 0.26 15.59
C VAL A 62 0.00 0.50 14.18
N ASP A 63 1.05 -0.21 13.79
CA ASP A 63 1.65 -0.10 12.46
C ASP A 63 0.66 -0.57 11.37
N SER A 64 -0.07 -1.65 11.61
CA SER A 64 -1.11 -2.14 10.69
C SER A 64 -2.22 -1.11 10.49
N MET A 65 -2.71 -0.47 11.56
CA MET A 65 -3.72 0.60 11.45
C MET A 65 -3.20 1.79 10.65
N HIS A 66 -1.93 2.15 10.83
CA HIS A 66 -1.31 3.24 10.06
C HIS A 66 -1.19 2.88 8.57
N VAL A 67 -0.71 1.68 8.26
CA VAL A 67 -0.57 1.18 6.89
C VAL A 67 -1.93 1.09 6.19
N GLU A 68 -2.97 0.62 6.86
CA GLU A 68 -4.33 0.59 6.33
C GLU A 68 -4.83 2.00 5.99
N ALA A 69 -4.66 2.96 6.92
CA ALA A 69 -5.07 4.35 6.70
C ALA A 69 -4.31 4.98 5.52
N ALA A 70 -2.99 4.75 5.44
CA ALA A 70 -2.16 5.22 4.33
C ALA A 70 -2.59 4.62 2.99
N PHE A 71 -2.88 3.32 2.95
CA PHE A 71 -3.36 2.62 1.76
C PHE A 71 -4.70 3.19 1.27
N LEU A 72 -5.69 3.31 2.16
CA LEU A 72 -7.01 3.86 1.82
C LEU A 72 -6.92 5.30 1.32
N HIS A 73 -6.12 6.14 1.99
CA HIS A 73 -5.91 7.52 1.59
C HIS A 73 -5.22 7.62 0.23
N GLY A 74 -4.13 6.87 0.04
CA GLY A 74 -3.37 6.83 -1.22
C GLY A 74 -4.21 6.35 -2.41
N PHE A 75 -5.00 5.30 -2.23
CA PHE A 75 -5.87 4.77 -3.29
C PHE A 75 -6.95 5.78 -3.71
N ARG A 76 -7.61 6.42 -2.73
CA ARG A 76 -8.61 7.47 -3.00
C ARG A 76 -7.99 8.66 -3.72
N LEU A 77 -6.81 9.11 -3.28
CA LEU A 77 -6.09 10.19 -3.94
C LEU A 77 -5.77 9.85 -5.39
N GLY A 78 -5.21 8.65 -5.64
CA GLY A 78 -4.89 8.19 -6.98
C GLY A 78 -6.12 8.12 -7.89
N ALA A 79 -7.24 7.57 -7.40
CA ALA A 79 -8.49 7.52 -8.16
C ALA A 79 -9.02 8.92 -8.51
N ASN A 80 -9.00 9.86 -7.55
CA ASN A 80 -9.42 11.25 -7.78
C ASN A 80 -8.53 11.95 -8.83
N LEU A 81 -7.21 11.75 -8.77
CA LEU A 81 -6.29 12.29 -9.78
C LEU A 81 -6.58 11.73 -11.17
N MET A 82 -6.82 10.43 -11.29
CA MET A 82 -7.20 9.80 -12.56
C MET A 82 -8.51 10.35 -13.11
N ILE A 83 -9.53 10.52 -12.26
CA ILE A 83 -10.80 11.13 -12.64
C ILE A 83 -10.57 12.56 -13.14
N GLU A 84 -9.79 13.38 -12.45
CA GLU A 84 -9.51 14.75 -12.87
C GLU A 84 -8.85 14.80 -14.25
N VAL A 85 -7.76 14.02 -14.44
CA VAL A 85 -7.02 13.95 -15.71
C VAL A 85 -7.92 13.48 -16.86
N MET A 86 -8.75 12.47 -16.62
CA MET A 86 -9.63 11.91 -17.66
C MET A 86 -10.88 12.77 -17.93
N SER A 87 -11.36 13.50 -16.92
CA SER A 87 -12.55 14.37 -17.04
C SER A 87 -12.23 15.68 -17.76
N LYS A 88 -10.97 16.14 -17.70
CA LYS A 88 -10.44 17.16 -18.61
C LYS A 88 -10.01 16.51 -19.93
N ARG A 89 -10.99 16.07 -20.73
CA ARG A 89 -10.81 15.94 -22.18
C ARG A 89 -10.44 17.34 -22.65
N GLU A 90 -9.16 17.60 -22.93
CA GLU A 90 -8.71 18.89 -23.46
C GLU A 90 -9.67 19.32 -24.58
N GLU A 91 -10.47 20.36 -24.33
CA GLU A 91 -10.88 21.24 -25.40
C GLU A 91 -9.59 21.87 -25.90
N LEU A 92 -8.94 21.17 -26.83
CA LEU A 92 -7.98 21.78 -27.74
C LEU A 92 -8.77 22.87 -28.45
N VAL A 93 -8.67 24.08 -27.90
CA VAL A 93 -9.29 25.30 -28.38
C VAL A 93 -9.11 25.35 -29.90
N PRO A 94 -10.20 25.44 -30.70
CA PRO A 94 -10.06 25.68 -32.12
C PRO A 94 -9.31 27.01 -32.30
N ASN A 95 -8.12 26.93 -32.88
CA ASN A 95 -7.31 28.08 -33.22
C ASN A 95 -8.13 29.07 -34.07
N GLU A 96 -8.00 30.35 -33.74
CA GLU A 96 -8.67 31.48 -34.38
C GLU A 96 -8.35 31.52 -35.88
N ALA A 97 -9.19 30.90 -36.70
CA ALA A 97 -9.08 30.94 -38.16
C ALA A 97 -10.45 30.78 -38.83
N SER A 98 -11.42 31.57 -38.38
CA SER A 98 -12.61 31.92 -39.17
C SER A 98 -12.56 33.44 -39.31
N GLY A 99 -11.76 33.96 -40.23
CA GLY A 99 -12.18 33.97 -41.62
C GLY A 99 -12.82 35.33 -41.86
N LEU A 100 -12.00 36.25 -42.35
CA LEU A 100 -12.44 37.45 -43.05
C LEU A 100 -13.67 37.11 -43.90
N SER A 101 -14.76 37.83 -43.72
CA SER A 101 -15.77 37.99 -44.76
C SER A 101 -16.20 39.44 -44.75
N LEU A 102 -16.01 40.01 -45.95
CA LEU A 102 -16.22 41.39 -46.39
C LEU A 102 -17.65 41.88 -46.14
#